data_AF-K0VFR8-F1
#
_entry.id   AF-K0VFR8-F1
#
_cell.length_a   1.000
_cell.length_b   1.000
_cell.length_c   1.000
_cell.angle_alpha   90.00
_cell.angle_beta   90.00
_cell.angle_gamma   90.00
#
_symmetry.space_group_name_H-M   'P 1'
#
loop_
_entity.id
_entity.type
_entity.pdbx_description
1 polymer ?
#
loop_
_entity_poly.entity_id
_entity_poly.type
_entity_poly.pdbx_seq_one_letter_code
_entity_poly.pdbx_strand_id
1 'polypeptide(L)'
;TAFDFFRTSTKNLLAAAAAAGVRHYLALSVVGTPYLVESDYFRAKAVQENLIRASDRPYTILRSTQFYEFINGLIDIGVEGDLFRLPPTAMRPVAAREVAAFLAELAVGKPLRDIVEIGGPEQFGIDEIARIYLAADEDPRQVVTDPSASYFGVELTGSVLLPGAAARMANEKLSDWLYQSTAA
;
A
#
# COMPACT_ATOMS: atom_id res chain seq x y z
N THR A 1 -10.68 4.19 -15.85
CA THR A 1 -9.78 3.14 -15.33
C THR A 1 -8.86 3.74 -14.26
N ALA A 2 -8.22 2.93 -13.42
CA ALA A 2 -7.20 3.43 -12.49
C ALA A 2 -6.07 4.17 -13.25
N PHE A 3 -5.67 3.63 -14.41
CA PHE A 3 -4.66 4.22 -15.28
C PHE A 3 -4.99 5.66 -15.69
N ASP A 4 -6.18 5.90 -16.24
CA ASP A 4 -6.58 7.25 -16.69
C ASP A 4 -6.66 8.24 -15.53
N PHE A 5 -7.15 7.77 -14.38
CA PHE A 5 -7.25 8.58 -13.17
C PHE A 5 -5.87 9.05 -12.69
N PHE A 6 -4.92 8.13 -12.47
CA PHE A 6 -3.59 8.49 -11.97
C PHE A 6 -2.77 9.27 -13.00
N ARG A 7 -2.87 8.93 -14.29
CA ARG A 7 -2.20 9.69 -15.34
C ARG A 7 -2.70 11.14 -15.41
N THR A 8 -4.02 11.34 -15.37
CA THR A 8 -4.62 12.67 -15.53
C THR A 8 -4.42 13.52 -14.28
N SER A 9 -4.71 12.96 -13.09
CA SER A 9 -4.57 13.68 -11.83
C SER A 9 -3.11 14.07 -11.56
N THR A 10 -2.14 13.18 -11.81
CA THR A 10 -0.72 13.51 -11.64
C THR A 10 -0.26 14.62 -12.59
N LYS A 11 -0.67 14.62 -13.87
CA LYS A 11 -0.35 15.72 -14.79
C LYS A 11 -0.93 17.06 -14.31
N ASN A 12 -2.18 17.06 -13.87
CA ASN A 12 -2.85 18.27 -13.38
C ASN A 12 -2.16 18.80 -12.11
N LEU A 13 -1.84 17.92 -11.15
CA LEU A 13 -1.18 18.31 -9.91
C LEU A 13 0.26 18.79 -10.14
N LEU A 14 1.01 18.18 -11.05
CA LEU A 14 2.35 18.65 -11.42
C LEU A 14 2.32 20.04 -12.06
N ALA A 15 1.37 20.29 -12.97
CA ALA A 15 1.19 21.60 -13.59
C ALA A 15 0.79 22.67 -12.56
N ALA A 16 -0.16 22.35 -11.68
CA ALA A 16 -0.59 23.26 -10.60
C ALA A 16 0.55 23.54 -9.61
N ALA A 17 1.30 22.52 -9.22
CA ALA A 17 2.47 22.65 -8.37
C ALA A 17 3.54 23.56 -9.00
N ALA A 18 3.72 23.47 -10.32
CA ALA A 18 4.62 24.36 -11.06
C ALA A 18 4.17 25.81 -11.02
N ALA A 19 2.92 26.08 -11.35
CA ALA A 19 2.36 27.42 -11.30
C ALA A 19 2.43 28.04 -9.89
N ALA A 20 2.24 27.23 -8.85
CA ALA A 20 2.29 27.67 -7.45
C ALA A 20 3.71 27.75 -6.86
N GLY A 21 4.76 27.39 -7.60
CA GLY A 21 6.15 27.42 -7.09
C GLY A 21 6.42 26.41 -5.95
N VAL A 22 5.70 25.29 -5.90
CA VAL A 22 5.88 24.24 -4.88
C VAL A 22 7.31 23.71 -4.88
N ARG A 23 8.02 23.82 -3.76
CA ARG A 23 9.45 23.46 -3.69
C ARG A 23 9.72 21.97 -3.42
N HIS A 24 8.70 21.20 -3.03
CA HIS A 24 8.80 19.77 -2.77
C HIS A 24 7.48 19.09 -3.13
N TYR A 25 7.50 18.24 -4.15
CA TYR A 25 6.36 17.40 -4.52
C TYR A 25 6.45 16.04 -3.80
N LEU A 26 5.56 15.79 -2.85
CA LEU A 26 5.48 14.52 -2.13
C LEU A 26 4.30 13.70 -2.65
N ALA A 27 4.53 12.42 -2.96
CA ALA A 27 3.47 11.50 -3.36
C ALA A 27 3.52 10.20 -2.57
N LEU A 28 2.35 9.71 -2.17
CA LEU A 28 2.17 8.38 -1.62
C LEU A 28 1.90 7.37 -2.74
N SER A 29 2.73 6.34 -2.80
CA SER A 29 2.64 5.17 -3.66
C SER A 29 2.61 3.90 -2.81
N VAL A 30 2.80 2.73 -3.43
CA VAL A 30 2.64 1.42 -2.78
C VAL A 30 3.85 0.53 -3.03
N VAL A 31 4.27 -0.22 -2.01
CA VAL A 31 5.30 -1.26 -2.11
C VAL A 31 4.84 -2.32 -3.13
N GLY A 32 5.77 -2.82 -3.95
CA GLY A 32 5.47 -3.78 -5.01
C GLY A 32 5.15 -3.15 -6.38
N THR A 33 5.04 -1.82 -6.48
CA THR A 33 4.76 -1.10 -7.74
C THR A 33 5.62 -1.53 -8.94
N PRO A 34 6.95 -1.74 -8.82
CA PRO A 34 7.76 -2.20 -9.95
C PRO A 34 7.47 -3.63 -10.42
N TYR A 35 6.93 -4.47 -9.54
CA TYR A 35 6.84 -5.92 -9.74
C TYR A 35 5.43 -6.38 -10.12
N LEU A 36 4.40 -5.59 -9.79
CA LEU A 36 2.99 -5.97 -9.93
C LEU A 36 2.26 -5.23 -11.05
N VAL A 37 2.99 -4.75 -12.06
CA VAL A 37 2.43 -3.90 -13.14
C VAL A 37 1.42 -4.61 -14.06
N GLU A 38 1.25 -5.93 -13.92
CA GLU A 38 0.16 -6.67 -14.55
C GLU A 38 -1.21 -6.33 -13.92
N SER A 39 -1.20 -5.87 -12.67
CA SER A 39 -2.39 -5.34 -11.99
C SER A 39 -2.66 -3.92 -12.45
N ASP A 40 -3.91 -3.65 -12.83
CA ASP A 40 -4.36 -2.32 -13.27
C ASP A 40 -4.01 -1.20 -12.27
N TYR A 41 -4.15 -1.50 -10.97
CA TYR A 41 -3.85 -0.54 -9.92
C TYR A 41 -2.35 -0.23 -9.84
N PHE A 42 -1.51 -1.26 -9.71
CA PHE A 42 -0.05 -1.08 -9.59
C PHE A 42 0.55 -0.48 -10.87
N ARG A 43 0.04 -0.85 -12.05
CA ARG A 43 0.38 -0.20 -13.31
C ARG A 43 0.09 1.30 -13.29
N ALA A 44 -1.06 1.69 -12.75
CA ALA A 44 -1.44 3.09 -12.64
C ALA A 44 -0.55 3.86 -11.64
N LYS A 45 -0.17 3.23 -10.52
CA LYS A 45 0.80 3.79 -9.56
C LYS A 45 2.19 3.92 -10.18
N ALA A 46 2.65 2.95 -10.97
CA ALA A 46 3.91 3.03 -11.71
C ALA A 46 3.92 4.21 -12.69
N VAL A 47 2.81 4.47 -13.38
CA VAL A 47 2.66 5.66 -14.23
C VAL A 47 2.73 6.95 -13.44
N GLN A 48 2.05 7.03 -12.28
CA GLN A 48 2.15 8.18 -11.39
C GLN A 48 3.60 8.43 -10.96
N GLU A 49 4.33 7.40 -10.51
CA GLU A 49 5.74 7.52 -10.13
C GLU A 49 6.62 8.00 -11.28
N ASN A 50 6.45 7.43 -12.48
CA ASN A 50 7.25 7.80 -13.65
C ASN A 50 7.00 9.24 -14.09
N LEU A 51 5.75 9.71 -14.06
CA LEU A 51 5.41 11.10 -14.38
C LEU A 51 6.04 12.09 -13.38
N ILE A 52 6.05 11.75 -12.09
CA ILE A 52 6.68 12.57 -11.04
C ILE A 52 8.19 12.63 -11.27
N ARG A 53 8.84 11.49 -11.51
CA ARG A 53 10.28 11.41 -11.77
C ARG A 53 10.70 12.20 -13.01
N ALA A 54 9.87 12.22 -14.03
CA ALA A 54 10.11 12.96 -15.28
C ALA A 54 9.75 14.46 -15.22
N SER A 55 9.27 14.98 -14.09
CA SER A 55 8.70 16.33 -14.00
C SER A 55 9.73 17.46 -13.75
N ASP A 56 11.01 17.13 -13.62
CA ASP A 56 12.12 18.02 -13.19
C ASP A 56 11.92 18.71 -11.82
N ARG A 57 10.81 18.43 -11.12
CA ARG A 57 10.51 18.98 -9.80
C ARG A 57 11.33 18.28 -8.71
N PRO A 58 11.77 18.99 -7.66
CA PRO A 58 12.22 18.32 -6.46
C PRO A 58 11.07 17.50 -5.85
N TYR A 59 11.26 16.20 -5.70
CA TYR A 59 10.22 15.28 -5.22
C TYR A 59 10.72 14.34 -4.12
N THR A 60 9.78 13.71 -3.43
CA THR A 60 9.97 12.45 -2.73
C THR A 60 8.77 11.57 -3.02
N ILE A 61 8.98 10.28 -3.26
CA ILE A 61 7.89 9.30 -3.35
C ILE A 61 8.00 8.40 -2.13
N LEU A 62 6.94 8.31 -1.34
CA LEU A 62 6.84 7.32 -0.26
C LEU A 62 6.03 6.14 -0.77
N ARG A 63 6.57 4.92 -0.72
CA ARG A 63 5.78 3.70 -0.88
C ARG A 63 5.44 3.13 0.50
N SER A 64 4.17 2.97 0.81
CA SER A 64 3.77 2.21 1.99
C SER A 64 3.43 0.77 1.62
N THR A 65 3.56 -0.12 2.59
CA THR A 65 2.81 -1.38 2.57
C THR A 65 1.31 -1.12 2.74
N GLN A 66 0.52 -2.19 2.68
CA GLN A 66 -0.92 -2.17 2.80
C GLN A 66 -1.39 -1.60 4.15
N PHE A 67 -2.50 -0.86 4.17
CA PHE A 67 -3.01 -0.24 5.40
C PHE A 67 -3.87 -1.21 6.21
N TYR A 68 -3.77 -1.13 7.55
CA TYR A 68 -4.70 -1.83 8.44
C TYR A 68 -6.15 -1.42 8.16
N GLU A 69 -6.38 -0.13 7.93
CA GLU A 69 -7.68 0.48 7.60
C GLU A 69 -8.30 -0.05 6.30
N PHE A 70 -7.52 -0.73 5.46
CA PHE A 70 -7.98 -1.27 4.18
C PHE A 70 -7.92 -2.81 4.12
N ILE A 71 -7.78 -3.49 5.27
CA ILE A 71 -7.72 -4.97 5.32
C ILE A 71 -8.93 -5.61 4.65
N ASN A 72 -10.15 -5.10 4.87
CA ASN A 72 -11.36 -5.62 4.19
C ASN A 72 -11.21 -5.64 2.68
N GLY A 73 -10.85 -4.50 2.08
CA GLY A 73 -10.65 -4.42 0.64
C GLY A 73 -9.51 -5.31 0.12
N LEU A 74 -8.55 -5.68 0.98
CA LEU A 74 -7.46 -6.60 0.63
C LEU A 74 -7.89 -8.06 0.67
N ILE A 75 -8.76 -8.44 1.61
CA ILE A 75 -9.20 -9.84 1.75
C ILE A 75 -10.43 -10.14 0.87
N ASP A 76 -11.25 -9.13 0.58
CA ASP A 76 -12.46 -9.26 -0.26
C ASP A 76 -12.17 -9.73 -1.69
N ILE A 77 -10.94 -9.53 -2.17
CA ILE A 77 -10.49 -10.03 -3.48
C ILE A 77 -10.52 -11.56 -3.56
N GLY A 78 -10.47 -12.25 -2.41
CA GLY A 78 -10.50 -13.70 -2.29
C GLY A 78 -11.89 -14.27 -2.04
N VAL A 79 -12.96 -13.47 -2.00
CA VAL A 79 -14.31 -13.98 -1.70
C VAL A 79 -14.79 -14.91 -2.81
N GLU A 80 -15.08 -16.15 -2.44
CA GLU A 80 -15.66 -17.20 -3.29
C GLU A 80 -16.92 -17.76 -2.61
N GLY A 81 -18.06 -17.10 -2.78
CA GLY A 81 -19.29 -17.47 -2.08
C GLY A 81 -19.14 -17.26 -0.56
N ASP A 82 -19.25 -18.34 0.22
CA ASP A 82 -19.22 -18.31 1.69
C ASP A 82 -17.82 -18.57 2.27
N LEU A 83 -16.76 -18.45 1.47
CA LEU A 83 -15.37 -18.56 1.92
C LEU A 83 -14.46 -17.49 1.29
N PHE A 84 -13.27 -17.36 1.86
CA PHE A 84 -12.16 -16.59 1.32
C PHE A 84 -11.05 -17.53 0.85
N ARG A 85 -10.64 -17.44 -0.42
CA ARG A 85 -9.47 -18.13 -0.99
C ARG A 85 -8.35 -17.12 -1.17
N LEU A 86 -7.29 -17.24 -0.37
CA LEU A 86 -6.22 -16.24 -0.31
C LEU A 86 -4.84 -16.89 -0.35
N PRO A 87 -3.83 -16.23 -0.97
CA PRO A 87 -2.48 -16.75 -1.00
C PRO A 87 -1.77 -16.53 0.34
N PRO A 88 -0.79 -17.39 0.70
CA PRO A 88 0.01 -17.22 1.92
C PRO A 88 1.13 -16.17 1.75
N THR A 89 1.01 -15.26 0.79
CA THR A 89 2.09 -14.31 0.46
C THR A 89 2.34 -13.36 1.62
N ALA A 90 3.61 -13.23 2.00
CA ALA A 90 4.03 -12.38 3.10
C ALA A 90 3.85 -10.88 2.78
N MET A 91 3.27 -10.15 3.73
CA MET A 91 3.20 -8.69 3.73
C MET A 91 3.43 -8.13 5.14
N ARG A 92 3.73 -6.82 5.24
CA ARG A 92 3.90 -6.10 6.51
C ARG A 92 2.94 -4.92 6.61
N PRO A 93 1.63 -5.15 6.80
CA PRO A 93 0.64 -4.08 6.79
C PRO A 93 0.94 -3.04 7.87
N VAL A 94 0.56 -1.78 7.64
CA VAL A 94 0.96 -0.63 8.45
C VAL A 94 -0.25 0.25 8.77
N ALA A 95 -0.26 0.90 9.93
CA ALA A 95 -1.31 1.84 10.27
C ALA A 95 -1.23 3.12 9.42
N ALA A 96 -2.35 3.60 8.90
CA ALA A 96 -2.39 4.83 8.12
C ALA A 96 -1.89 6.04 8.92
N ARG A 97 -2.09 6.05 10.24
CA ARG A 97 -1.58 7.11 11.13
C ARG A 97 -0.06 7.22 11.13
N GLU A 98 0.66 6.10 11.06
CA GLU A 98 2.13 6.11 11.05
C GLU A 98 2.67 6.51 9.67
N VAL A 99 1.97 6.12 8.60
CA VAL A 99 2.28 6.59 7.25
C VAL A 99 2.05 8.09 7.14
N ALA A 100 0.95 8.61 7.70
CA ALA A 100 0.66 10.04 7.73
C ALA A 100 1.72 10.83 8.52
N ALA A 101 2.17 10.31 9.67
CA ALA A 101 3.27 10.90 10.43
C ALA A 101 4.56 10.97 9.60
N PHE A 102 4.92 9.88 8.90
CA PHE A 102 6.11 9.89 8.06
C PHE A 102 5.98 10.82 6.84
N LEU A 103 4.79 10.89 6.22
CA LEU A 103 4.52 11.89 5.17
C LEU A 103 4.71 13.31 5.68
N ALA A 104 4.23 13.62 6.90
CA ALA A 104 4.42 14.95 7.50
C ALA A 104 5.91 15.26 7.73
N GLU A 105 6.69 14.30 8.23
CA GLU A 105 8.15 14.43 8.38
C GLU A 105 8.85 14.67 7.03
N LEU A 106 8.48 13.91 6.00
CA LEU A 106 9.04 14.08 4.65
C LEU A 106 8.66 15.44 4.05
N ALA A 107 7.43 15.90 4.25
CA ALA A 107 6.92 17.15 3.69
C ALA A 107 7.64 18.40 4.21
N VAL A 108 8.10 18.39 5.47
CA VAL A 108 8.90 19.49 6.06
C VAL A 108 10.41 19.32 5.85
N GLY A 109 10.83 18.16 5.34
CA GLY A 109 12.21 17.83 5.04
C GLY A 109 12.70 18.39 3.71
N LYS A 110 13.92 17.97 3.32
CA LYS A 110 14.45 18.26 1.98
C LYS A 110 13.92 17.21 0.99
N PRO A 111 13.59 17.60 -0.26
CA PRO A 111 13.25 16.64 -1.31
C PRO A 111 14.41 15.69 -1.56
N LEU A 112 14.13 14.38 -1.52
CA LEU A 112 15.15 13.34 -1.64
C LEU A 112 15.50 13.05 -3.11
N ARG A 113 14.60 13.40 -4.04
CA ARG A 113 14.61 12.97 -5.44
C ARG A 113 14.69 11.45 -5.58
N ASP A 114 14.09 10.76 -4.62
CA ASP A 114 14.14 9.31 -4.54
C ASP A 114 12.82 8.74 -4.00
N ILE A 115 12.76 7.42 -4.01
CA ILE A 115 11.70 6.62 -3.41
C ILE A 115 12.19 6.14 -2.04
N VAL A 116 11.37 6.36 -1.01
CA VAL A 116 11.54 5.75 0.31
C VAL A 116 10.35 4.87 0.59
N GLU A 117 10.52 3.89 1.48
CA GLU A 117 9.47 2.93 1.81
C GLU A 117 9.17 2.92 3.31
N ILE A 118 7.93 2.60 3.67
CA ILE A 118 7.49 2.34 5.04
C ILE A 118 6.71 1.03 5.10
N GLY A 119 6.99 0.21 6.11
CA GLY A 119 6.24 -1.01 6.39
C GLY A 119 5.90 -1.16 7.86
N GLY A 120 4.92 -1.99 8.18
CA GLY A 120 4.53 -2.25 9.56
C GLY A 120 5.49 -3.19 10.30
N PRO A 121 5.40 -3.23 11.63
CA PRO A 121 6.36 -3.95 12.47
C PRO A 121 6.32 -5.46 12.26
N GLU A 122 5.15 -6.01 11.92
CA GLU A 122 4.87 -7.44 11.89
C GLU A 122 4.70 -7.94 10.46
N GLN A 123 5.04 -9.20 10.22
CA GLN A 123 4.91 -9.85 8.92
C GLN A 123 3.90 -10.98 9.03
N PHE A 124 2.96 -11.03 8.09
CA PHE A 124 1.89 -12.01 8.05
C PHE A 124 1.67 -12.52 6.62
N GLY A 125 1.07 -13.70 6.48
CA GLY A 125 0.42 -14.10 5.23
C GLY A 125 -0.87 -13.30 4.98
N ILE A 126 -1.29 -13.15 3.72
CA ILE A 126 -2.60 -12.53 3.41
C ILE A 126 -3.74 -13.32 4.05
N ASP A 127 -3.66 -14.64 3.96
CA ASP A 127 -4.60 -15.59 4.58
C ASP A 127 -4.59 -15.52 6.12
N GLU A 128 -3.43 -15.29 6.72
CA GLU A 128 -3.29 -15.07 8.17
C GLU A 128 -3.97 -13.79 8.62
N ILE A 129 -3.75 -12.67 7.91
CA ILE A 129 -4.43 -11.39 8.19
C ILE A 129 -5.95 -11.57 8.09
N ALA A 130 -6.43 -12.27 7.06
CA ALA A 130 -7.85 -12.54 6.91
C ALA A 130 -8.42 -13.32 8.09
N ARG A 131 -7.75 -14.37 8.57
CA ARG A 131 -8.20 -15.11 9.76
C ARG A 131 -8.27 -14.25 11.01
N ILE A 132 -7.25 -13.41 11.24
CA ILE A 132 -7.21 -12.49 12.37
C ILE A 132 -8.38 -11.51 12.29
N TYR A 133 -8.61 -10.94 11.10
CA TYR A 133 -9.64 -9.94 10.89
C TYR A 133 -11.06 -10.53 11.02
N LEU A 134 -11.35 -11.65 10.36
CA LEU A 134 -12.65 -12.32 10.44
C LEU A 134 -12.98 -12.77 11.87
N ALA A 135 -11.98 -13.24 12.62
CA ALA A 135 -12.16 -13.57 14.04
C ALA A 135 -12.49 -12.35 14.90
N ALA A 136 -11.93 -11.17 14.57
CA ALA A 136 -12.22 -9.91 15.27
C ALA A 136 -13.61 -9.34 14.90
N ASP A 137 -14.09 -9.59 13.68
CA ASP A 137 -15.39 -9.14 13.17
C ASP A 137 -16.54 -10.15 13.44
N GLU A 138 -16.24 -11.25 14.14
CA GLU A 138 -17.18 -12.37 14.37
C GLU A 138 -17.77 -12.97 13.08
N ASP A 139 -17.03 -12.89 11.97
CA ASP A 139 -17.43 -13.45 10.68
C ASP A 139 -17.11 -14.96 10.62
N PRO A 140 -18.12 -15.83 10.42
CA PRO A 140 -17.94 -17.28 10.45
C PRO A 140 -17.36 -17.88 9.14
N ARG A 141 -17.19 -17.07 8.09
CA ARG A 141 -16.69 -17.55 6.78
C ARG A 141 -15.26 -18.08 6.91
N GLN A 142 -14.96 -19.15 6.18
CA GLN A 142 -13.67 -19.83 6.27
C GLN A 142 -12.60 -19.21 5.36
N VAL A 143 -11.34 -19.27 5.78
CA VAL A 143 -10.18 -18.90 4.95
C VAL A 143 -9.44 -20.15 4.47
N VAL A 144 -9.47 -20.39 3.16
CA VAL A 144 -8.71 -21.40 2.45
C VAL A 144 -7.40 -20.79 1.95
N THR A 145 -6.27 -21.33 2.40
CA THR A 145 -4.96 -20.96 1.87
C THR A 145 -4.75 -21.62 0.51
N ASP A 146 -4.48 -20.81 -0.52
CA ASP A 146 -4.23 -21.29 -1.88
C ASP A 146 -3.06 -20.51 -2.50
N PRO A 147 -1.87 -21.12 -2.64
CA PRO A 147 -0.71 -20.47 -3.25
C PRO A 147 -0.91 -20.00 -4.70
N SER A 148 -1.93 -20.51 -5.41
CA SER A 148 -2.28 -20.10 -6.77
C SER A 148 -3.30 -18.96 -6.83
N ALA A 149 -3.85 -18.54 -5.68
CA ALA A 149 -4.81 -17.45 -5.63
C ALA A 149 -4.16 -16.13 -6.04
N SER A 150 -4.82 -15.42 -6.95
CA SER A 150 -4.34 -14.13 -7.43
C SER A 150 -4.57 -13.01 -6.41
N TYR A 151 -3.71 -12.01 -6.44
CA TYR A 151 -3.85 -10.76 -5.70
C TYR A 151 -4.09 -9.63 -6.71
N PHE A 152 -5.31 -9.08 -6.70
CA PHE A 152 -5.77 -8.09 -7.71
C PHE A 152 -5.49 -8.53 -9.16
N GLY A 153 -5.78 -9.80 -9.45
CA GLY A 153 -5.63 -10.40 -10.78
C GLY A 153 -4.21 -10.79 -11.16
N VAL A 154 -3.26 -10.74 -10.23
CA VAL A 154 -1.84 -11.08 -10.47
C VAL A 154 -1.39 -12.18 -9.53
N GLU A 155 -0.65 -13.16 -10.06
CA GLU A 155 0.01 -14.18 -9.25
C GLU A 155 1.18 -13.56 -8.48
N LEU A 156 1.24 -13.80 -7.16
CA LEU A 156 2.30 -13.25 -6.32
C LEU A 156 3.47 -14.24 -6.24
N THR A 157 4.59 -13.90 -6.87
CA THR A 157 5.84 -14.67 -6.75
C THR A 157 6.85 -13.94 -5.85
N GLY A 158 7.40 -14.62 -4.84
CA GLY A 158 8.45 -14.08 -3.98
C GLY A 158 7.98 -13.00 -3.00
N SER A 159 8.87 -12.06 -2.66
CA SER A 159 8.67 -11.07 -1.60
C SER A 159 8.12 -9.71 -2.11
N VAL A 160 7.26 -9.72 -3.12
CA VAL A 160 6.82 -8.52 -3.86
C VAL A 160 5.96 -7.55 -3.06
N LEU A 161 5.36 -7.98 -1.94
CA LEU A 161 4.59 -7.14 -1.01
C LEU A 161 5.39 -6.73 0.23
N LEU A 162 6.64 -7.18 0.36
CA LEU A 162 7.51 -6.78 1.46
C LEU A 162 8.29 -5.51 1.10
N PRO A 163 8.46 -4.59 2.05
CA PRO A 163 9.26 -3.40 1.81
C PRO A 163 10.75 -3.79 1.71
N GLY A 164 11.54 -2.95 1.04
CA GLY A 164 12.98 -3.13 0.91
C GLY A 164 13.72 -3.01 2.25
N ALA A 165 14.97 -3.49 2.30
CA ALA A 165 15.76 -3.54 3.54
C ALA A 165 16.03 -2.16 4.19
N ALA A 166 15.98 -1.08 3.41
CA ALA A 166 16.17 0.29 3.90
C ALA A 166 14.85 0.99 4.29
N ALA A 167 13.73 0.26 4.26
CA ALA A 167 12.43 0.84 4.62
C ALA A 167 12.37 1.24 6.08
N ARG A 168 11.62 2.31 6.35
CA ARG A 168 11.26 2.68 7.70
C ARG A 168 10.29 1.64 8.25
N MET A 169 10.59 1.10 9.42
CA MET A 169 9.66 0.23 10.13
C MET A 169 8.80 1.07 11.08
N ALA A 170 7.50 0.92 10.95
CA ALA A 170 6.51 1.47 11.87
C ALA A 170 6.45 0.62 13.15
N ASN A 171 5.71 1.06 14.16
CA ASN A 171 5.73 0.44 15.49
C ASN A 171 4.37 -0.14 15.93
N GLU A 172 3.26 0.30 15.36
CA GLU A 172 1.93 -0.17 15.75
C GLU A 172 1.67 -1.58 15.23
N LYS A 173 1.39 -2.49 16.17
CA LYS A 173 1.00 -3.86 15.89
C LYS A 173 -0.44 -3.95 15.43
N LEU A 174 -0.75 -5.00 14.66
CA LEU A 174 -2.11 -5.23 14.19
C LEU A 174 -3.10 -5.41 15.35
N SER A 175 -2.70 -6.13 16.41
CA SER A 175 -3.53 -6.35 17.61
C SER A 175 -3.88 -5.05 18.33
N ASP A 176 -2.90 -4.15 18.46
CA ASP A 176 -3.07 -2.88 19.16
C ASP A 176 -4.00 -1.95 18.38
N TRP A 177 -3.87 -1.94 17.05
CA TRP A 177 -4.76 -1.21 16.15
C TRP A 177 -6.18 -1.75 16.19
N LEU A 178 -6.38 -3.09 16.12
CA LEU A 178 -7.70 -3.72 16.20
C LEU A 178 -8.40 -3.36 17.52
N TYR A 179 -7.71 -3.48 18.65
CA TYR A 179 -8.25 -3.13 19.97
C TYR A 179 -8.74 -1.68 20.05
N GLN A 180 -7.96 -0.74 19.50
CA GLN A 180 -8.35 0.68 19.46
C GLN A 180 -9.54 0.93 18.52
N SER A 181 -9.60 0.23 17.40
CA SER A 181 -10.69 0.39 16.41
C SER A 181 -12.04 -0.11 16.90
N THR A 182 -12.05 -1.17 17.73
CA THR A 182 -13.27 -1.72 18.34
C THR A 182 -13.75 -0.94 19.57
N ALA A 183 -12.89 -0.12 20.17
CA ALA A 183 -13.21 0.68 21.36
C ALA A 183 -13.77 2.07 21.03
N ALA A 184 -13.84 2.44 19.75
CA ALA A 184 -14.34 3.72 19.23
C ALA A 184 -15.78 3.61 18.74
#